data_AF-A0A8S2WQ60-F1
#
_entry.id   AF-A0A8S2WQ60-F1
#
_cell.length_a   1.000
_cell.length_b   1.000
_cell.length_c   1.000
_cell.angle_alpha   90.00
_cell.angle_beta   90.00
_cell.angle_gamma   90.00
#
_symmetry.space_group_name_H-M   'P 1'
#
loop_
_entity.id
_entity.type
_entity.pdbx_description
1 polymer ?
#
loop_
_entity_poly.entity_id
_entity_poly.type
_entity_poly.pdbx_seq_one_letter_code
_entity_poly.pdbx_strand_id
1 'polypeptide(L)'
;MKRGRIVSIAILVFAAAAFVTNLIANCSDRWWINSRDGGERTFRRAGLWQVCFNMYRHRFDYYGKIYNGCWWLFSPEIRMLRSWISNYWLRWVSVEIKTHIVL
;
A
#
# COMPACT_ATOMS: atom_id res chain seq x y z
N MET A 1 34.84 0.53 28.52
CA MET A 1 34.59 -0.50 27.46
C MET A 1 33.15 -1.04 27.38
N LYS A 2 32.34 -1.12 28.45
CA LYS A 2 30.97 -1.71 28.37
C LYS A 2 29.92 -0.80 27.70
N ARG A 3 30.05 0.53 27.82
CA ARG A 3 29.08 1.51 27.28
C ARG A 3 29.00 1.50 25.76
N GLY A 4 30.12 1.26 25.06
CA GLY A 4 30.15 1.13 23.59
C GLY A 4 29.39 -0.10 23.08
N ARG A 5 29.55 -1.26 23.74
CA ARG A 5 28.82 -2.49 23.37
C ARG A 5 27.30 -2.35 23.54
N ILE A 6 26.85 -1.67 24.59
CA ILE A 6 25.41 -1.42 24.82
C ILE A 6 24.83 -0.53 23.71
N VAL A 7 25.56 0.51 23.30
CA VAL A 7 25.13 1.40 22.20
C VAL A 7 25.07 0.64 20.87
N SER A 8 26.08 -0.19 20.55
CA SER A 8 26.07 -0.99 19.33
C SER A 8 24.91 -1.99 19.27
N ILE A 9 24.59 -2.64 20.39
CA ILE A 9 23.43 -3.55 20.47
C ILE A 9 22.12 -2.78 20.30
N ALA A 10 21.98 -1.61 20.93
CA ALA A 10 20.79 -0.78 20.79
C ALA A 10 20.56 -0.33 19.34
N ILE A 11 21.62 0.03 18.61
CA ILE A 11 21.54 0.40 17.19
C ILE A 11 21.07 -0.79 16.34
N LEU A 12 21.64 -1.98 16.56
CA LEU A 12 21.25 -3.19 15.82
C LEU A 12 19.79 -3.56 16.06
N VAL A 13 19.33 -3.49 17.31
CA VAL A 13 17.93 -3.78 17.66
C VAL A 13 16.99 -2.76 17.02
N PHE A 14 17.35 -1.48 17.04
CA PHE A 14 16.54 -0.44 16.41
C PHE A 14 16.46 -0.59 14.89
N ALA A 15 17.59 -0.89 14.23
CA ALA A 15 17.64 -1.13 12.80
C ALA A 15 16.80 -2.36 12.39
N ALA A 16 16.90 -3.47 13.15
CA ALA A 16 16.11 -4.67 12.91
C ALA A 16 14.61 -4.40 13.10
N ALA A 17 14.23 -3.67 14.15
CA ALA A 17 12.84 -3.29 14.38
C ALA A 17 12.28 -2.41 13.26
N ALA A 18 13.06 -1.42 12.80
CA ALA A 18 12.67 -0.55 11.69
C ALA A 18 12.52 -1.33 10.36
N PHE A 19 13.37 -2.32 10.11
CA PHE A 19 13.24 -3.18 8.94
C PHE A 19 11.96 -4.02 8.98
N VAL A 20 11.68 -4.66 10.12
CA VAL A 20 10.48 -5.50 10.29
C VAL A 20 9.19 -4.67 10.17
N THR A 21 9.12 -3.50 10.79
CA THR A 21 7.91 -2.65 10.70
C THR A 21 7.67 -2.15 9.28
N ASN A 22 8.73 -1.82 8.53
CA ASN A 22 8.61 -1.47 7.12
C ASN A 22 8.08 -2.64 6.29
N LEU A 23 8.58 -3.86 6.48
CA LEU A 23 8.06 -5.05 5.77
C LEU A 23 6.57 -5.27 6.06
N ILE A 24 6.17 -5.20 7.32
CA ILE A 24 4.77 -5.38 7.73
C ILE A 24 3.88 -4.29 7.11
N ALA A 25 4.34 -3.04 7.12
CA ALA A 25 3.61 -1.94 6.48
C ALA A 25 3.37 -2.26 4.99
N ASN A 26 4.39 -2.70 4.25
CA ASN A 26 4.27 -3.03 2.82
C ASN A 26 3.29 -4.15 2.51
N CYS A 27 3.24 -5.18 3.35
CA CYS A 27 2.32 -6.30 3.17
C CYS A 27 0.90 -5.97 3.65
N SER A 28 0.72 -4.92 4.45
CA SER A 28 -0.59 -4.53 4.95
C SER A 28 -1.43 -3.91 3.84
N ASP A 29 -2.67 -4.38 3.70
CA ASP A 29 -3.67 -3.92 2.74
C ASP A 29 -4.45 -2.69 3.23
N ARG A 30 -4.01 -2.09 4.35
CA ARG A 30 -4.86 -1.26 5.20
C ARG A 30 -4.38 0.17 5.40
N TRP A 31 -3.71 0.71 4.39
CA TRP A 31 -3.12 2.04 4.43
C TRP A 31 -4.20 3.11 4.33
N TRP A 32 -5.22 2.84 3.52
CA TRP A 32 -6.32 3.76 3.29
C TRP A 32 -7.66 3.04 3.50
N ILE A 33 -8.39 3.39 4.55
CA ILE A 33 -9.75 2.90 4.81
C ILE A 33 -10.71 4.06 4.57
N ASN A 34 -11.42 4.05 3.45
CA ASN A 34 -12.51 4.99 3.20
C ASN A 34 -13.84 4.33 3.61
N SER A 35 -14.09 4.24 4.93
CA SER A 35 -15.39 3.80 5.44
C SER A 35 -16.34 5.00 5.44
N ARG A 36 -16.88 5.37 4.27
CA ARG A 36 -18.12 6.15 4.26
C ARG A 36 -19.25 5.14 4.26
N ASP A 37 -19.68 4.76 5.46
CA ASP A 37 -20.60 3.66 5.80
C ASP A 37 -22.03 3.77 5.19
N GLY A 38 -22.24 4.56 4.15
CA GLY A 38 -23.54 4.70 3.47
C GLY A 38 -23.47 5.13 2.01
N GLY A 39 -22.28 5.17 1.40
CA GLY A 39 -22.14 5.52 -0.03
C GLY A 39 -21.83 4.29 -0.87
N GLU A 40 -22.79 3.83 -1.67
CA GLU A 40 -22.73 2.66 -2.57
C GLU A 40 -21.63 2.70 -3.66
N ARG A 41 -20.61 3.56 -3.53
CA ARG A 41 -19.59 3.82 -4.56
C ARG A 41 -18.21 4.16 -3.96
N THR A 42 -17.80 3.47 -2.89
CA THR A 42 -16.60 3.86 -2.11
C THR A 42 -15.48 2.82 -2.11
N PHE A 43 -14.24 3.29 -1.96
CA PHE A 43 -13.04 2.48 -1.77
C PHE A 43 -13.06 1.87 -0.36
N ARG A 44 -13.11 0.54 -0.23
CA ARG A 44 -13.18 -0.09 1.10
C ARG A 44 -11.83 -0.06 1.80
N ARG A 45 -10.79 -0.53 1.08
CA ARG A 45 -9.41 -0.60 1.56
C ARG A 45 -8.45 -0.45 0.38
N ALA A 46 -7.36 0.28 0.57
CA ALA A 46 -6.26 0.28 -0.37
C ALA A 46 -4.95 0.07 0.39
N GLY A 47 -4.19 -0.94 -0.05
CA GLY A 47 -2.78 -1.13 0.27
C GLY A 47 -1.90 -0.84 -0.93
N LEU A 48 -0.60 -1.05 -0.76
CA LEU A 48 0.39 -0.79 -1.81
C LEU A 48 0.23 -1.74 -3.01
N TRP A 49 -0.17 -2.99 -2.74
CA TRP A 49 -0.25 -4.05 -3.75
C TRP A 49 -1.66 -4.53 -4.08
N GLN A 50 -2.63 -4.27 -3.21
CA GLN A 50 -4.00 -4.75 -3.35
C GLN A 50 -4.99 -3.64 -3.00
N VAL A 51 -6.07 -3.56 -3.76
CA VAL A 51 -7.14 -2.58 -3.57
C VAL A 51 -8.48 -3.30 -3.52
N CYS A 52 -9.28 -3.02 -2.50
CA CYS A 52 -10.61 -3.60 -2.30
C CYS A 52 -11.68 -2.54 -2.58
N PHE A 53 -12.50 -2.80 -3.60
CA PHE A 53 -13.62 -1.97 -3.99
C PHE A 53 -14.94 -2.57 -3.51
N ASN A 54 -15.91 -1.72 -3.21
CA ASN A 54 -17.28 -2.13 -2.94
C ASN A 54 -18.21 -1.40 -3.90
N MET A 55 -18.65 -2.11 -4.95
CA MET A 55 -19.53 -1.57 -6.00
C MET A 55 -19.06 -0.23 -6.61
N TYR A 56 -17.75 -0.08 -6.81
CA TYR A 56 -17.20 1.15 -7.36
C TYR A 56 -17.45 1.25 -8.87
N ARG A 57 -18.03 2.37 -9.32
CA ARG A 57 -18.24 2.67 -10.73
C ARG A 57 -17.47 3.94 -11.09
N HIS A 58 -16.46 3.80 -11.95
CA HIS A 58 -15.64 4.93 -12.36
C HIS A 58 -16.40 5.82 -13.36
N ARG A 59 -16.44 7.14 -13.12
CA ARG A 59 -17.23 8.08 -13.94
C ARG A 59 -16.78 8.13 -15.41
N PHE A 60 -15.48 7.90 -15.66
CA PHE A 60 -14.89 7.97 -17.00
C PHE A 60 -14.82 6.63 -17.74
N ASP A 61 -15.46 5.58 -17.21
CA ASP A 61 -15.43 4.27 -17.84
C ASP A 61 -16.63 4.09 -18.78
N TYR A 62 -16.37 4.06 -20.10
CA TYR A 62 -17.40 3.99 -21.15
C TYR A 62 -18.24 2.70 -21.06
N TYR A 63 -17.68 1.62 -20.53
CA TYR A 63 -18.36 0.33 -20.36
C TYR A 63 -19.16 0.25 -19.05
N GLY A 64 -19.02 1.26 -18.17
CA GLY A 64 -19.76 1.32 -16.91
C GLY A 64 -19.51 0.13 -15.97
N LYS A 65 -18.32 -0.48 -16.03
CA LYS A 65 -17.99 -1.67 -15.23
C LYS A 65 -18.08 -1.35 -13.74
N ILE A 66 -18.63 -2.30 -12.99
CA ILE A 66 -18.72 -2.24 -11.53
C ILE A 66 -17.58 -3.08 -10.97
N TYR A 67 -16.67 -2.41 -10.26
CA TYR A 67 -15.55 -3.06 -9.59
C TYR A 67 -15.98 -3.47 -8.18
N ASN A 68 -15.98 -4.77 -7.93
CA ASN A 68 -16.33 -5.34 -6.63
C ASN A 68 -15.29 -6.38 -6.20
N GLY A 69 -14.99 -6.44 -4.91
CA GLY A 69 -13.99 -7.33 -4.35
C GLY A 69 -12.57 -6.75 -4.33
N CYS A 70 -11.61 -7.59 -3.99
CA CYS A 70 -10.21 -7.21 -3.83
C CYS A 70 -9.40 -7.59 -5.07
N TRP A 71 -8.75 -6.60 -5.66
CA TRP A 71 -8.01 -6.72 -6.90
C TRP A 71 -6.55 -6.41 -6.64
N TRP A 72 -5.68 -7.17 -7.30
CA TRP A 72 -4.25 -6.87 -7.29
C TRP A 72 -3.99 -5.59 -8.07
N LEU A 73 -3.17 -4.68 -7.52
CA LEU A 73 -2.84 -3.41 -8.18
C LEU A 73 -2.27 -3.67 -9.59
N PHE A 74 -1.58 -4.82 -9.76
CA PHE A 74 -0.96 -5.18 -11.03
C PHE A 74 -1.88 -5.82 -12.08
N SER A 75 -3.15 -6.05 -11.75
CA SER A 75 -4.11 -6.72 -12.64
C SER A 75 -4.47 -5.88 -13.87
N PRO A 76 -4.64 -6.50 -15.06
CA PRO A 76 -4.99 -5.78 -16.28
C PRO A 76 -6.37 -5.09 -16.23
N GLU A 77 -7.31 -5.61 -15.43
CA GLU A 77 -8.70 -5.14 -15.33
C GLU A 77 -8.81 -3.73 -14.75
N ILE A 78 -7.89 -3.37 -13.86
CA ILE A 78 -7.84 -2.07 -13.19
C ILE A 78 -6.76 -1.14 -13.78
N ARG A 79 -6.21 -1.48 -14.95
CA ARG A 79 -5.10 -0.72 -15.56
C ARG A 79 -5.42 0.78 -15.74
N MET A 80 -6.66 1.10 -16.13
CA MET A 80 -7.10 2.50 -16.22
C MET A 80 -7.21 3.16 -14.84
N LEU A 81 -7.80 2.49 -13.85
CA LEU A 81 -7.94 3.02 -12.50
C LEU A 81 -6.58 3.16 -11.81
N ARG A 82 -5.59 2.35 -12.19
CA ARG A 82 -4.26 2.40 -11.60
C ARG A 82 -3.63 3.77 -11.73
N SER A 83 -3.72 4.45 -12.88
CA SER A 83 -3.13 5.79 -13.02
C SER A 83 -3.80 6.83 -12.11
N TRP A 84 -5.08 6.63 -11.78
CA TRP A 84 -5.83 7.49 -10.88
C TRP A 84 -5.49 7.22 -9.40
N ILE A 85 -5.30 5.96 -9.04
CA ILE A 85 -4.99 5.53 -7.67
C ILE A 85 -3.50 5.73 -7.37
N SER A 86 -2.63 5.52 -8.36
CA SER A 86 -1.19 5.75 -8.33
C SER A 86 -0.92 7.25 -8.34
N ASN A 87 -1.21 7.91 -7.23
CA ASN A 87 -0.65 9.22 -6.99
C ASN A 87 0.88 9.10 -6.92
N TYR A 88 1.60 10.16 -7.31
CA TYR A 88 3.06 10.14 -7.44
C TYR A 88 3.75 9.62 -6.17
N TRP A 89 3.25 9.98 -4.98
CA TRP A 89 3.83 9.56 -3.70
C TRP A 89 3.84 8.04 -3.49
N LEU A 90 2.79 7.30 -3.87
CA LEU A 90 2.73 5.83 -3.71
C LEU A 90 3.80 5.14 -4.56
N ARG A 91 4.05 5.70 -5.75
CA ARG A 91 5.05 5.17 -6.68
C ARG A 91 6.47 5.39 -6.15
N TRP A 92 6.75 6.57 -5.57
CA TRP A 92 8.04 6.88 -4.95
C TRP A 92 8.33 5.95 -3.76
N VAL A 93 7.37 5.81 -2.84
CA VAL A 93 7.49 4.90 -1.67
C VAL A 93 7.77 3.46 -2.11
N SER A 94 7.08 2.99 -3.16
CA SER A 94 7.29 1.64 -3.70
C SER A 94 8.68 1.43 -4.35
N VAL A 95 9.34 2.50 -4.82
CA VAL A 95 10.69 2.43 -5.42
C VAL A 95 11.74 2.44 -4.33
N GLU A 96 11.62 3.34 -3.36
CA GLU A 96 12.57 3.46 -2.24
C GLU A 96 12.62 2.17 -1.42
N ILE A 97 11.46 1.55 -1.17
CA ILE A 97 11.41 0.29 -0.43
C ILE A 97 12.10 -0.86 -1.18
N LYS A 98 11.98 -0.91 -2.52
CA LYS A 98 12.68 -1.90 -3.32
C LYS A 98 14.19 -1.70 -3.26
N THR A 99 14.66 -0.46 -3.25
CA THR A 99 16.09 -0.19 -3.10
C THR A 99 16.62 -0.57 -1.73
N HIS A 100 15.83 -0.42 -0.66
CA HIS A 100 16.22 -0.78 0.70
C HIS A 100 16.11 -2.28 1.05
N ILE A 101 15.37 -3.06 0.27
CA ILE A 101 15.26 -4.53 0.46
C ILE A 101 16.31 -5.29 -0.36
N VAL A 102 16.76 -4.72 -1.48
CA VAL A 102 17.68 -5.39 -2.43
C VAL A 102 19.16 -5.03 -2.18
N LEU A 103 19.43 -3.95 -1.44
CA LEU A 103 20.77 -3.58 -0.94
C LEU A 103 20.93 -4.01 0.52
#